data_AF-A0A399X0I7-F1
#
_entry.id   AF-A0A399X0I7-F1
#
_cell.length_a   1.000
_cell.length_b   1.000
_cell.length_c   1.000
_cell.angle_alpha   90.00
_cell.angle_beta   90.00
_cell.angle_gamma   90.00
#
_symmetry.space_group_name_H-M   'P 1'
#
loop_
_entity.id
_entity.type
_entity.pdbx_description
1 polymer ?
#
loop_
_entity_poly.entity_id
_entity_poly.type
_entity_poly.pdbx_seq_one_letter_code
_entity_poly.pdbx_strand_id
1 'polypeptide(L)'
;MEAHRIHEGPDDLIETEHIRIKFQKGSPQEVGINGCRIEDVIEILVQRLLDYQGREFACEENALALEHLEDAREALLLRRRRREEQGVYGRREKHVTGH
;
A
#
# COMPACT_ATOMS: atom_id res chain seq x y z
N MET A 1 -11.83 -15.51 -12.64
CA MET A 1 -11.45 -14.45 -11.69
C MET A 1 -12.68 -13.57 -11.54
N GLU A 2 -13.48 -13.82 -10.51
CA GLU A 2 -14.62 -12.95 -10.21
C GLU A 2 -14.07 -11.55 -9.91
N ALA A 3 -14.59 -10.56 -10.61
CA ALA A 3 -14.33 -9.18 -10.28
C ALA A 3 -14.78 -8.97 -8.84
N HIS A 4 -13.82 -8.82 -7.91
CA HIS A 4 -14.10 -8.35 -6.57
C HIS A 4 -14.98 -7.13 -6.73
N ARG A 5 -16.23 -7.24 -6.27
CA ARG A 5 -17.24 -6.20 -6.36
C ARG A 5 -16.66 -4.96 -5.69
N ILE A 6 -16.13 -4.04 -6.50
CA ILE A 6 -15.67 -2.74 -6.04
C ILE A 6 -16.92 -2.07 -5.48
N HIS A 7 -16.91 -1.85 -4.17
CA HIS A 7 -17.98 -1.23 -3.42
C HIS A 7 -18.41 0.08 -4.12
N GLU A 8 -19.72 0.35 -4.21
CA GLU A 8 -20.30 1.60 -4.77
C GLU A 8 -20.04 2.81 -3.83
N GLY A 9 -18.79 3.02 -3.45
CA GLY A 9 -18.30 4.17 -2.70
C GLY A 9 -17.35 5.01 -3.54
N PRO A 10 -16.90 6.17 -3.04
CA PRO A 10 -15.81 6.92 -3.66
C PRO A 10 -14.60 5.99 -3.86
N ASP A 11 -13.95 6.02 -5.04
CA ASP A 11 -12.79 5.16 -5.37
C ASP A 11 -11.66 5.15 -4.32
N ASP A 12 -11.66 6.13 -3.40
CA ASP A 12 -10.70 6.33 -2.33
C ASP A 12 -11.10 5.72 -0.97
N LEU A 13 -12.28 5.12 -0.81
CA LEU A 13 -12.73 4.50 0.44
C LEU A 13 -13.08 3.02 0.24
N ILE A 14 -12.36 2.15 0.94
CA ILE A 14 -12.73 0.73 1.10
C ILE A 14 -13.39 0.59 2.47
N GLU A 15 -14.64 0.12 2.49
CA GLU A 15 -15.39 -0.15 3.71
C GLU A 15 -16.08 -1.52 3.60
N THR A 16 -15.75 -2.41 4.54
CA THR A 16 -16.40 -3.71 4.76
C THR A 16 -16.74 -3.83 6.25
N GLU A 17 -17.35 -4.94 6.67
CA GLU A 17 -17.78 -5.14 8.07
C GLU A 17 -16.65 -4.94 9.10
N HIS A 18 -15.41 -5.25 8.75
CA HIS A 18 -14.27 -5.21 9.67
C HIS A 18 -13.09 -4.37 9.18
N ILE A 19 -13.19 -3.75 7.99
CA ILE A 19 -12.09 -3.02 7.37
C ILE A 19 -12.60 -1.67 6.90
N ARG A 20 -11.90 -0.59 7.28
CA ARG A 20 -12.12 0.76 6.76
C ARG A 20 -10.79 1.41 6.43
N ILE A 21 -10.52 1.58 5.14
CA ILE A 21 -9.28 2.18 4.63
C ILE A 21 -9.63 3.32 3.70
N LYS A 22 -9.15 4.52 4.01
CA LYS A 22 -9.28 5.70 3.14
C LYS A 22 -7.95 6.00 2.49
N PHE A 23 -7.82 5.78 1.19
CA PHE A 23 -6.64 6.11 0.42
C PHE A 23 -6.57 7.60 0.07
N GLN A 24 -5.36 8.10 -0.13
CA GLN A 24 -5.13 9.46 -0.59
C GLN A 24 -5.78 9.68 -1.96
N LYS A 25 -6.66 10.68 -2.04
CA LYS A 25 -7.31 11.09 -3.28
C LYS A 25 -6.71 12.38 -3.79
N GLY A 26 -5.99 12.31 -4.92
CA GLY A 26 -5.32 13.47 -5.52
C GLY A 26 -3.93 13.74 -4.93
N SER A 27 -3.22 14.69 -5.54
CA SER A 27 -1.86 15.05 -5.14
C SER A 27 -1.84 15.65 -3.72
N PRO A 28 -1.01 15.14 -2.79
CA PRO A 28 -0.86 15.77 -1.49
C PRO A 28 -0.41 17.24 -1.55
N GLN A 29 0.28 17.64 -2.62
CA GLN A 29 0.69 19.03 -2.83
C GLN A 29 -0.48 19.96 -3.18
N GLU A 30 -1.55 19.42 -3.78
CA GLU A 30 -2.71 20.19 -4.23
C GLU A 30 -3.86 20.17 -3.22
N VAL A 31 -4.11 19.02 -2.60
CA VAL A 31 -5.29 18.79 -1.75
C VAL A 31 -4.95 18.48 -0.29
N GLY A 32 -3.66 18.51 0.06
CA GLY A 32 -3.18 18.06 1.36
C GLY A 32 -3.30 16.56 1.56
N ILE A 33 -2.98 16.10 2.77
CA ILE A 33 -3.13 14.69 3.16
C ILE A 33 -4.59 14.45 3.55
N ASN A 34 -5.28 13.59 2.79
CA ASN A 34 -6.70 13.28 3.00
C ASN A 34 -7.00 11.77 3.11
N GLY A 35 -5.97 10.92 3.04
CA GLY A 35 -6.02 9.48 3.20
C GLY A 35 -4.61 8.87 3.26
N CYS A 36 -4.52 7.56 3.41
CA CYS A 36 -3.27 6.82 3.49
C CYS A 36 -2.73 6.42 2.11
N ARG A 37 -1.48 5.98 2.09
CA ARG A 37 -0.83 5.35 0.94
C ARG A 37 -0.92 3.83 1.09
N ILE A 38 -0.54 3.10 0.04
CA ILE A 38 -0.51 1.63 0.07
C ILE A 38 0.56 1.15 1.07
N GLU A 39 1.69 1.85 1.08
CA GLU A 39 2.83 1.63 1.96
C GLU A 39 2.42 1.67 3.44
N ASP A 40 1.50 2.57 3.82
CA ASP A 40 1.03 2.71 5.21
C ASP A 40 0.22 1.47 5.66
N VAL A 41 -0.58 0.89 4.74
CA VAL A 41 -1.36 -0.33 5.03
C VAL A 41 -0.43 -1.53 5.14
N ILE A 42 0.56 -1.64 4.26
CA ILE A 42 1.57 -2.71 4.31
C ILE A 42 2.30 -2.69 5.65
N GLU A 43 2.71 -1.51 6.13
CA GLU A 43 3.39 -1.36 7.42
C GLU A 43 2.56 -1.89 8.60
N ILE A 44 1.26 -1.58 8.63
CA ILE A 44 0.35 -2.11 9.65
C ILE A 44 0.26 -3.64 9.59
N LEU A 45 0.23 -4.22 8.39
CA LEU A 45 0.21 -5.67 8.20
C LEU A 45 1.52 -6.32 8.64
N VAL A 46 2.66 -5.72 8.30
CA VAL A 46 4.00 -6.17 8.75
C VAL A 46 4.07 -6.18 10.27
N GLN A 47 3.68 -5.09 10.93
CA GLN A 47 3.67 -5.01 12.40
C GLN A 47 2.80 -6.11 13.01
N ARG A 48 1.61 -6.36 12.44
CA ARG A 48 0.72 -7.40 12.92
C ARG A 48 1.28 -8.81 12.76
N LEU A 49 1.96 -9.07 11.64
CA LEU A 49 2.60 -10.35 11.39
C LEU A 49 3.85 -10.55 12.25
N LEU A 50 4.64 -9.50 12.49
CA LEU A 50 5.76 -9.54 13.43
C LEU A 50 5.30 -9.87 14.84
N ASP A 51 4.16 -9.32 15.29
CA ASP A 51 3.56 -9.67 16.58
C ASP A 51 3.17 -11.15 16.68
N TYR A 52 2.68 -11.75 15.59
CA TYR A 52 2.37 -13.19 15.55
C TYR A 52 3.64 -14.03 15.53
N GLN A 53 4.61 -13.64 14.68
CA GLN A 53 5.87 -14.36 14.50
C GLN A 53 6.78 -14.29 15.72
N GLY A 54 6.75 -13.20 16.49
CA GLY A 54 7.56 -13.00 17.69
C GLY A 54 6.99 -13.65 18.95
N ARG A 55 5.83 -14.34 18.86
CA ARG A 55 5.10 -14.89 20.01
C ARG A 55 4.73 -16.35 19.77
N GLU A 56 3.61 -16.80 20.35
CA GLU A 56 3.14 -18.18 20.33
C GLU A 56 2.65 -18.65 18.94
N PHE A 57 2.39 -17.71 18.02
CA PHE A 57 1.83 -18.01 16.69
C PHE A 57 2.87 -18.00 15.58
N ALA A 58 4.14 -18.24 15.91
CA ALA A 58 5.21 -18.28 14.93
C ALA A 58 5.05 -19.48 13.98
N CYS A 59 5.13 -19.23 12.67
CA CYS A 59 5.11 -20.29 11.65
C CYS A 59 5.89 -19.87 10.39
N GLU A 60 6.12 -20.83 9.48
CA GLU A 60 6.85 -20.58 8.24
C GLU A 60 6.06 -19.69 7.27
N GLU A 61 4.74 -19.85 7.22
CA GLU A 61 3.86 -19.06 6.36
C GLU A 61 3.81 -17.59 6.79
N ASN A 62 3.87 -17.31 8.09
CA ASN A 62 3.95 -15.95 8.61
C ASN A 62 5.29 -15.30 8.23
N ALA A 63 6.40 -16.03 8.33
CA ALA A 63 7.71 -15.55 7.91
C ALA A 63 7.76 -15.27 6.39
N LEU A 64 7.19 -16.16 5.58
CA LEU A 64 7.11 -15.98 4.13
C LEU A 64 6.21 -14.79 3.75
N ALA A 65 5.09 -14.60 4.45
CA ALA A 65 4.22 -13.44 4.25
C ALA A 65 4.94 -12.13 4.59
N LEU A 66 5.75 -12.11 5.66
CA LEU A 66 6.57 -10.96 6.02
C LEU A 66 7.58 -10.63 4.91
N GLU A 67 8.30 -11.62 4.38
CA GLU A 67 9.25 -11.43 3.27
C GLU A 67 8.56 -10.80 2.05
N HIS A 68 7.38 -11.28 1.67
CA HIS A 68 6.67 -10.74 0.51
C HIS A 68 6.11 -9.32 0.74
N LEU A 69 5.72 -8.99 1.98
CA LEU A 69 5.31 -7.62 2.32
C LEU A 69 6.49 -6.65 2.32
N GLU A 70 7.65 -7.10 2.77
CA GLU A 70 8.93 -6.37 2.68
C GLU A 70 9.31 -6.09 1.22
N ASP A 71 9.27 -7.12 0.36
CA ASP A 71 9.51 -6.98 -1.08
C ASP A 71 8.55 -5.99 -1.75
N ALA A 72 7.26 -6.09 -1.40
CA ALA A 72 6.25 -5.15 -1.89
C ALA A 72 6.57 -3.72 -1.45
N ARG A 73 7.00 -3.50 -0.21
CA ARG A 73 7.38 -2.17 0.29
C ARG A 73 8.61 -1.63 -0.45
N GLU A 74 9.64 -2.45 -0.66
CA GLU A 74 10.84 -2.05 -1.39
C GLU A 74 10.53 -1.70 -2.86
N ALA A 75 9.66 -2.47 -3.52
CA ALA A 75 9.19 -2.16 -4.87
C ALA A 75 8.46 -0.80 -4.94
N LEU A 76 7.63 -0.48 -3.94
CA LEU A 76 6.92 0.81 -3.86
C LEU A 76 7.86 1.98 -3.56
N LEU A 77 8.87 1.77 -2.71
CA LEU A 77 9.92 2.75 -2.44
C LEU A 77 10.76 3.03 -3.69
N LEU A 78 11.15 1.98 -4.41
CA LEU A 78 11.85 2.11 -5.69
C LEU A 78 11.02 2.87 -6.72
N ARG A 79 9.72 2.56 -6.83
CA ARG A 79 8.79 3.31 -7.68
C ARG A 79 8.75 4.79 -7.30
N ARG A 80 8.68 5.10 -6.00
CA ARG A 80 8.72 6.48 -5.51
C ARG A 80 10.00 7.19 -5.96
N ARG A 81 11.17 6.59 -5.69
CA ARG A 81 12.48 7.17 -6.07
C ARG A 81 12.57 7.42 -7.57
N ARG A 82 12.18 6.46 -8.39
CA ARG A 82 12.17 6.63 -9.86
C ARG A 82 11.22 7.74 -10.31
N ARG A 83 10.09 7.93 -9.65
CA ARG A 83 9.18 9.05 -9.93
C ARG A 83 9.75 10.40 -9.50
N GLU A 84 10.52 10.43 -8.42
CA GLU A 84 11.24 11.62 -7.97
C GLU A 84 12.33 11.98 -8.98
N GLU A 85 13.13 11.01 -9.43
CA GLU A 85 14.13 11.17 -10.51
C GLU A 85 13.51 11.64 -11.83
N GLN A 86 12.32 11.14 -12.17
CA GLN A 86 11.56 11.57 -13.35
C GLN A 86 10.91 12.96 -13.19
N GLY A 87 10.94 13.57 -12.00
CA GLY A 87 10.27 14.86 -11.72
C GLY A 87 8.74 14.79 -11.67
N VAL A 88 8.17 13.58 -11.63
CA VAL A 88 6.71 13.32 -11.69
C VAL A 88 6.13 12.84 -10.35
N TYR A 89 6.93 12.82 -9.28
CA TYR A 89 6.46 12.48 -7.95
C TYR A 89 5.42 13.50 -7.45
N GLY A 90 4.34 13.00 -6.84
CA GLY A 90 3.24 13.84 -6.38
C GLY A 90 2.32 14.35 -7.50
N ARG A 91 2.56 14.00 -8.78
CA ARG A 91 1.75 14.48 -9.91
C ARG A 91 0.92 13.36 -10.53
N ARG A 92 -0.17 13.70 -11.22
CA ARG A 92 -0.97 12.75 -12.04
C ARG A 92 -0.33 12.48 -13.40
N GLU A 93 0.98 12.26 -13.41
CA GLU A 93 1.77 11.97 -14.60
C GLU A 93 2.15 10.48 -14.63
N LYS A 94 2.30 9.93 -15.84
CA LYS A 94 2.59 8.51 -16.05
C LYS A 94 3.99 8.19 -15.51
N HIS A 95 4.09 7.17 -14.66
CA HIS A 95 5.38 6.58 -14.31
C HIS A 95 5.88 5.75 -15.48
N VAL A 96 7.03 6.11 -16.05
CA VAL A 96 7.65 5.35 -17.15
C VAL A 96 8.65 4.37 -16.55
N THR A 97 8.45 3.08 -16.79
CA THR A 97 9.44 2.04 -16.47
C THR A 97 10.20 1.71 -17.75
N GLY A 98 11.54 1.73 -17.70
CA GLY A 98 12.38 1.27 -18.81
C GLY A 98 11.99 -0.16 -19.19
N HIS A 99 11.69 -0.37 -20.47
CA HIS A 99 11.66 -1.69 -21.09
C HIS A 99 12.98 -1.85 -21.83
#